data_AF-E9V0W1-F1
#
_entry.id   AF-E9V0W1-F1
#
_cell.length_a   1.000
_cell.length_b   1.000
_cell.length_c   1.000
_cell.angle_alpha   90.00
_cell.angle_beta   90.00
_cell.angle_gamma   90.00
#
_symmetry.space_group_name_H-M   'P 1'
#
loop_
_entity.id
_entity.type
_entity.pdbx_description
1 polymer ?
#
loop_
_entity_poly.entity_id
_entity_poly.type
_entity_poly.pdbx_seq_one_letter_code
_entity_poly.pdbx_strand_id
1 'polypeptide(L)'
;MRIRPPRAGRQHLNHLTGQGGPALNGQSLADRLAQANRFSPDEASAVVAQVARILDSGHAVGQVHGDVRPATIGYAPGGRVTLIGAVPPRGGEALPYMSPEQIDRRRITPASDVYSLGAVFFELLAGRPPYAGIEPERVGTLVTVPGHLDGITTAMLAEDPTKRPRAEEVAAVLESGVAAPPKRIVRPTGITGPRLSPTLLGVLMLLVLPGLVFGGWGTLRAGDTTSTVGSARPLANILPTSFQLAFDLSIERDALRTDAALTEDFLQITDRSIEAWAAEIKDLDTADDPGLRRRTERTAAAIERLSDIRTAARAGDRSGKLAAVEMYTNAVNGLFDLAAELPSFQDDSLARQARNLELIGSVSEVLGLERRIMANALRNERISDHGIADLSAAQDSWATHSASIHARADPAMRQALDRISGQSFEFGSYAVSSQRAVIRVLNARDVEDVIRQLGDGADGRPVDQIWLADAASYVQDLKKVVVDSARQLAEDVDREHREAKNQTIGWGIFSGILLALFAGLGIALLRARKRTVDA
;
A
#
# COMPACT_ATOMS: atom_id res chain seq x y z
N MET A 1 -13.29 -30.43 -43.03
CA MET A 1 -13.57 -29.01 -43.30
C MET A 1 -13.18 -28.22 -42.05
N ARG A 2 -11.97 -27.65 -41.99
CA ARG A 2 -11.41 -26.92 -40.83
C ARG A 2 -11.48 -25.43 -41.12
N ILE A 3 -12.11 -24.66 -40.24
CA ILE A 3 -12.26 -23.20 -40.36
C ILE A 3 -11.14 -22.52 -39.58
N ARG A 4 -10.41 -21.63 -40.27
CA ARG A 4 -9.29 -20.79 -39.79
C ARG A 4 -9.84 -19.43 -39.30
N PRO A 5 -9.32 -18.81 -38.24
CA PRO A 5 -9.65 -17.44 -37.87
C PRO A 5 -8.87 -16.40 -38.71
N PRO A 6 -9.34 -15.15 -38.80
CA PRO A 6 -8.88 -14.16 -39.76
C PRO A 6 -7.56 -13.49 -39.35
N ARG A 7 -6.73 -13.16 -40.35
CA ARG A 7 -5.49 -12.38 -40.22
C ARG A 7 -5.83 -10.88 -40.11
N ALA A 8 -5.46 -10.23 -39.01
CA ALA A 8 -5.33 -8.77 -38.95
C ALA A 8 -3.91 -8.36 -39.37
N GLY A 9 -3.83 -7.31 -40.18
CA GLY A 9 -2.67 -6.95 -41.00
C GLY A 9 -1.44 -6.46 -40.24
N ARG A 10 -0.28 -6.99 -40.65
CA ARG A 10 1.05 -6.39 -40.49
C ARG A 10 1.28 -5.41 -41.65
N GLN A 11 1.42 -4.13 -41.35
CA GLN A 11 2.01 -3.02 -42.15
C GLN A 11 1.60 -1.74 -41.39
N HIS A 12 2.42 -0.83 -40.85
CA HIS A 12 3.78 -0.37 -41.13
C HIS A 12 4.39 0.15 -39.81
N LEU A 13 5.49 -0.42 -39.32
CA LEU A 13 6.41 0.21 -38.35
C LEU A 13 7.83 -0.27 -38.68
N ASN A 14 8.25 -0.01 -39.91
CA ASN A 14 9.64 -0.07 -40.35
C ASN A 14 9.87 1.16 -41.21
N HIS A 15 10.13 2.28 -40.54
CA HIS A 15 10.93 3.39 -41.04
C HIS A 15 11.14 4.33 -39.85
N LEU A 16 12.24 4.10 -39.13
CA LEU A 16 13.10 5.08 -38.44
C LEU A 16 14.19 4.33 -37.66
N THR A 17 14.86 3.37 -38.33
CA THR A 17 16.22 2.97 -37.97
C THR A 17 17.12 3.53 -39.06
N GLY A 18 17.87 4.59 -38.74
CA GLY A 18 18.85 5.15 -39.68
C GLY A 18 18.90 6.68 -39.73
N GLN A 19 18.99 7.36 -38.60
CA GLN A 19 19.89 8.51 -38.46
C GLN A 19 20.51 8.44 -37.07
N GLY A 20 21.83 8.58 -37.01
CA GLY A 20 22.63 8.33 -35.82
C GLY A 20 22.14 9.12 -34.61
N GLY A 21 21.58 8.41 -33.63
CA GLY A 21 21.57 8.91 -32.27
C GLY A 21 23.02 9.13 -31.82
N PRO A 22 23.29 10.19 -31.04
CA PRO A 22 24.67 10.51 -30.63
C PRO A 22 25.30 9.28 -29.99
N ALA A 23 26.53 8.94 -30.40
CA ALA A 23 27.31 7.85 -29.83
C ALA A 23 27.35 8.03 -28.31
N LEU A 24 26.62 7.20 -27.56
CA LEU A 24 26.58 7.26 -26.10
C LEU A 24 28.02 7.14 -25.59
N ASN A 25 28.43 7.98 -24.64
CA ASN A 25 29.75 7.88 -24.00
C ASN A 25 29.88 6.62 -23.10
N GLY A 26 29.05 5.61 -23.31
CA GLY A 26 29.11 4.29 -22.69
C GLY A 26 28.58 4.20 -21.26
N GLN A 27 27.98 5.26 -20.69
CA GLN A 27 27.46 5.23 -19.32
C GLN A 27 26.00 5.70 -19.25
N SER A 28 25.17 4.90 -18.58
CA SER A 28 23.81 5.24 -18.15
C SER A 28 23.84 5.99 -16.82
N LEU A 29 22.72 6.59 -16.42
CA LEU A 29 22.57 7.17 -15.09
C LEU A 29 22.71 6.11 -13.99
N ALA A 30 22.26 4.87 -14.25
CA ALA A 30 22.47 3.74 -13.36
C ALA A 30 23.98 3.46 -13.13
N ASP A 31 24.79 3.51 -14.19
CA ASP A 31 26.24 3.32 -14.09
C ASP A 31 26.91 4.42 -13.25
N ARG A 32 26.39 5.67 -13.33
CA ARG A 32 26.89 6.79 -12.52
C ARG A 32 26.45 6.68 -11.07
N LEU A 33 25.21 6.26 -10.80
CA LEU A 33 24.72 5.99 -9.44
C LEU A 33 25.54 4.89 -8.73
N ALA A 34 25.96 3.85 -9.46
CA ALA A 34 26.79 2.78 -8.90
C ALA A 34 28.24 3.22 -8.59
N GLN A 35 28.76 4.25 -9.27
CA GLN A 35 30.13 4.75 -9.11
C GLN A 35 30.24 5.96 -8.17
N ALA A 36 29.18 6.76 -8.05
CA ALA A 36 29.17 7.98 -7.25
C ALA A 36 28.71 7.69 -5.82
N ASN A 37 29.35 8.30 -4.84
CA ASN A 37 28.97 8.14 -3.43
C ASN A 37 27.65 8.90 -3.11
N ARG A 38 27.41 10.08 -3.74
CA ARG A 38 26.12 10.83 -3.83
C ARG A 38 26.18 11.88 -4.96
N PHE A 39 25.04 12.23 -5.56
CA PHE A 39 24.90 13.42 -6.42
C PHE A 39 24.67 14.67 -5.55
N SER A 40 25.21 15.83 -5.94
CA SER A 40 24.81 17.09 -5.34
C SER A 40 23.41 17.52 -5.81
N PRO A 41 22.66 18.33 -5.03
CA PRO A 41 21.35 18.82 -5.45
C PRO A 41 21.35 19.57 -6.79
N ASP A 42 22.44 20.29 -7.09
CA ASP A 42 22.58 21.03 -8.35
C ASP A 42 22.81 20.09 -9.54
N GLU A 43 23.65 19.06 -9.37
CA GLU A 43 23.88 18.04 -10.39
C GLU A 43 22.62 17.21 -10.66
N ALA A 44 21.89 16.82 -9.60
CA ALA A 44 20.63 16.11 -9.71
C ALA A 44 19.58 16.95 -10.46
N SER A 45 19.46 18.24 -10.11
CA SER A 45 18.53 19.18 -10.77
C SER A 45 18.87 19.38 -12.24
N ALA A 46 20.16 19.49 -12.59
CA ALA A 46 20.61 19.65 -13.97
C ALA A 46 20.32 18.44 -14.87
N VAL A 47 20.40 17.23 -14.31
CA VAL A 47 20.04 15.98 -15.02
C VAL A 47 18.52 15.90 -15.21
N VAL A 48 17.75 16.11 -14.13
CA VAL A 48 16.29 15.97 -14.16
C VAL A 48 15.62 17.04 -15.02
N ALA A 49 16.12 18.28 -15.03
CA ALA A 49 15.64 19.33 -15.92
C ALA A 49 15.83 18.97 -17.41
N GLN A 50 16.96 18.35 -17.77
CA GLN A 50 17.18 17.89 -19.15
C GLN A 50 16.20 16.78 -19.55
N VAL A 51 15.95 15.81 -18.67
CA VAL A 51 14.98 14.73 -18.93
C VAL A 51 13.56 15.30 -19.04
N ALA A 52 13.19 16.23 -18.16
CA ALA A 52 11.89 16.90 -18.20
C ALA A 52 11.66 17.59 -19.55
N ARG A 53 12.65 18.28 -20.14
CA ARG A 53 12.53 18.89 -21.48
C ARG A 53 12.35 17.87 -22.61
N ILE A 54 13.02 16.71 -22.50
CA ILE A 54 12.86 15.61 -23.47
C ILE A 54 11.44 15.05 -23.39
N LEU A 55 10.94 14.81 -22.18
CA LEU A 55 9.58 14.33 -21.95
C LEU A 55 8.53 15.33 -22.43
N ASP A 56 8.68 16.62 -22.12
CA ASP A 56 7.79 17.68 -22.56
C ASP A 56 7.64 17.72 -24.09
N SER A 57 8.76 17.60 -24.81
CA SER A 57 8.78 17.55 -26.27
C SER A 57 8.02 16.33 -26.83
N GLY A 58 8.12 15.17 -26.17
CA GLY A 58 7.36 13.96 -26.53
C GLY A 58 5.87 14.07 -26.18
N HIS A 59 5.56 14.62 -25.01
CA HIS A 59 4.20 14.84 -24.52
C HIS A 59 3.43 15.80 -25.43
N ALA A 60 4.09 16.83 -25.96
CA ALA A 60 3.50 17.79 -26.90
C ALA A 60 2.97 17.15 -28.20
N VAL A 61 3.51 15.99 -28.60
CA VAL A 61 3.07 15.21 -29.77
C VAL A 61 2.26 13.97 -29.38
N GLY A 62 1.85 13.86 -28.10
CA GLY A 62 1.03 12.77 -27.59
C GLY A 62 1.78 11.45 -27.35
N GLN A 63 3.11 11.47 -27.35
CA GLN A 63 3.95 10.31 -27.05
C GLN A 63 4.24 10.25 -25.56
N VAL A 64 4.09 9.07 -24.96
CA VAL A 64 4.44 8.78 -23.55
C VAL A 64 5.60 7.79 -23.57
N HIS A 65 6.63 8.02 -22.75
CA HIS A 65 7.81 7.15 -22.71
C HIS A 65 7.50 5.82 -22.03
N GLY A 66 6.88 5.85 -20.85
CA GLY A 66 6.37 4.69 -20.11
C GLY A 66 7.43 3.85 -19.38
N ASP A 67 8.70 4.25 -19.41
CA ASP A 67 9.82 3.53 -18.77
C ASP A 67 10.99 4.49 -18.43
N VAL A 68 10.72 5.54 -17.65
CA VAL A 68 11.75 6.50 -17.23
C VAL A 68 12.43 6.01 -15.96
N ARG A 69 13.69 5.59 -16.06
CA ARG A 69 14.48 4.98 -14.97
C ARG A 69 15.97 5.26 -15.17
N PRO A 70 16.85 5.06 -14.16
CA PRO A 70 18.28 5.34 -14.34
C PRO A 70 18.92 4.54 -15.49
N ALA A 71 18.46 3.29 -15.71
CA ALA A 71 18.92 2.45 -16.80
C ALA A 71 18.45 2.91 -18.20
N THR A 72 17.44 3.78 -18.29
CA THR A 72 16.91 4.33 -19.54
C THR A 72 17.32 5.79 -19.80
N ILE A 73 18.17 6.35 -18.91
CA ILE A 73 18.75 7.70 -19.04
C ILE A 73 20.23 7.54 -19.37
N GLY A 74 20.66 8.01 -20.53
CA GLY A 74 22.03 7.92 -21.03
C GLY A 74 22.71 9.28 -21.18
N TYR A 75 24.04 9.25 -21.29
CA TYR A 75 24.85 10.43 -21.59
C TYR A 75 25.44 10.37 -23.00
N ALA A 76 25.15 11.39 -23.80
CA ALA A 76 25.77 11.65 -25.09
C ALA A 76 27.12 12.39 -24.92
N PRO A 77 27.95 12.49 -25.98
CA PRO A 77 29.24 13.18 -25.93
C PRO A 77 29.04 14.64 -25.50
N GLY A 78 29.90 15.12 -24.60
CA GLY A 78 29.76 16.45 -24.00
C GLY A 78 28.80 16.52 -22.81
N GLY A 79 28.35 15.39 -22.25
CA GLY A 79 27.57 15.33 -21.00
C GLY A 79 26.08 15.62 -21.15
N ARG A 80 25.57 15.67 -22.39
CA ARG A 80 24.15 15.88 -22.67
C ARG A 80 23.33 14.63 -22.32
N VAL A 81 22.24 14.81 -21.59
CA VAL A 81 21.33 13.72 -21.23
C VAL A 81 20.44 13.34 -22.42
N THR A 82 20.20 12.04 -22.60
CA THR A 82 19.27 11.48 -23.58
C THR A 82 18.49 10.31 -22.97
N LEU A 83 17.30 10.02 -23.50
CA LEU A 83 16.59 8.77 -23.19
C LEU A 83 17.06 7.67 -24.16
N ILE A 84 17.25 6.46 -23.64
CA ILE A 84 17.67 5.27 -24.40
C ILE A 84 16.58 4.19 -24.31
N GLY A 85 16.28 3.57 -25.44
CA GLY A 85 15.19 2.58 -25.54
C GLY A 85 15.63 1.14 -25.23
N ALA A 86 14.68 0.35 -24.70
CA ALA A 86 14.67 -1.11 -24.64
C ALA A 86 15.79 -1.79 -23.84
N VAL A 87 15.96 -1.40 -22.57
CA VAL A 87 16.68 -2.21 -21.57
C VAL A 87 15.65 -3.05 -20.80
N PRO A 88 15.58 -4.39 -20.97
CA PRO A 88 14.66 -5.21 -20.21
C PRO A 88 14.97 -5.10 -18.71
N PRO A 89 14.00 -4.73 -17.86
CA PRO A 89 14.23 -4.67 -16.42
C PRO A 89 14.61 -6.04 -15.87
N ARG A 90 15.60 -6.10 -14.97
CA ARG A 90 15.99 -7.32 -14.27
C ARG A 90 15.43 -7.29 -12.85
N GLY A 91 14.88 -8.41 -12.37
CA GLY A 91 14.57 -8.61 -10.94
C GLY A 91 13.84 -7.46 -10.23
N GLY A 92 12.73 -6.96 -10.77
CA GLY A 92 11.92 -5.92 -10.10
C GLY A 92 12.52 -4.51 -10.12
N GLU A 93 13.65 -4.27 -10.79
CA GLU A 93 14.33 -2.96 -10.92
C GLU A 93 13.44 -1.83 -11.47
N ALA A 94 12.36 -2.17 -12.16
CA ALA A 94 11.42 -1.17 -12.65
C ALA A 94 10.45 -0.65 -11.58
N LEU A 95 10.15 -1.48 -10.57
CA LEU A 95 9.08 -1.23 -9.59
C LEU A 95 9.22 0.11 -8.86
N PRO A 96 10.40 0.54 -8.37
CA PRO A 96 10.54 1.80 -7.62
C PRO A 96 10.19 3.05 -8.42
N TYR A 97 10.17 2.96 -9.75
CA TYR A 97 9.93 4.09 -10.64
C TYR A 97 8.58 4.01 -11.36
N MET A 98 7.81 2.92 -11.16
CA MET A 98 6.48 2.81 -11.75
C MET A 98 5.51 3.73 -11.00
N SER A 99 4.76 4.52 -11.76
CA SER A 99 3.62 5.27 -11.21
C SER A 99 2.54 4.34 -10.67
N PRO A 100 1.72 4.79 -9.69
CA PRO A 100 0.60 4.00 -9.17
C PRO A 100 -0.31 3.48 -10.29
N GLU A 101 -0.60 4.30 -11.30
CA GLU A 101 -1.40 3.87 -12.44
C GLU A 101 -0.71 2.82 -13.34
N GLN A 102 0.64 2.78 -13.39
CA GLN A 102 1.38 1.71 -14.07
C GLN A 102 1.35 0.40 -13.28
N ILE A 103 1.49 0.48 -11.96
CA ILE A 103 1.38 -0.68 -11.05
C ILE A 103 -0.02 -1.29 -11.16
N ASP A 104 -1.05 -0.44 -11.16
CA ASP A 104 -2.46 -0.83 -11.30
C ASP A 104 -2.88 -1.22 -12.72
N ARG A 105 -1.94 -1.21 -13.68
CA ARG A 105 -2.18 -1.49 -15.11
C ARG A 105 -3.28 -0.61 -15.72
N ARG A 106 -3.44 0.61 -15.21
CA ARG A 106 -4.31 1.65 -15.79
C ARG A 106 -3.59 2.31 -16.97
N ARG A 107 -4.29 3.22 -17.66
CA ARG A 107 -3.76 3.90 -18.84
C ARG A 107 -2.56 4.79 -18.45
N ILE A 108 -1.41 4.53 -19.05
CA ILE A 108 -0.20 5.35 -18.90
C ILE A 108 -0.42 6.69 -19.63
N THR A 109 -0.03 7.79 -18.99
CA THR A 109 -0.20 9.16 -19.49
C THR A 109 1.09 9.95 -19.34
N PRO A 110 1.20 11.18 -19.89
CA PRO A 110 2.31 12.09 -19.58
C PRO A 110 2.63 12.24 -18.09
N ALA A 111 1.61 12.20 -17.23
CA ALA A 111 1.76 12.28 -15.78
C ALA A 111 2.46 11.04 -15.18
N SER A 112 2.39 9.89 -15.86
CA SER A 112 3.10 8.67 -15.46
C SER A 112 4.61 8.83 -15.65
N ASP A 113 5.05 9.44 -16.76
CA ASP A 113 6.47 9.76 -16.99
C ASP A 113 7.00 10.77 -15.96
N VAL A 114 6.17 11.75 -15.56
CA VAL A 114 6.53 12.73 -14.53
C VAL A 114 6.75 12.06 -13.16
N TYR A 115 5.91 11.09 -12.80
CA TYR A 115 6.10 10.32 -11.58
C TYR A 115 7.42 9.53 -11.62
N SER A 116 7.64 8.80 -12.71
CA SER A 116 8.87 8.02 -12.89
C SER A 116 10.13 8.91 -12.83
N LEU A 117 10.06 10.10 -13.42
CA LEU A 117 11.12 11.11 -13.30
C LEU A 117 11.28 11.63 -11.85
N GLY A 118 10.18 11.75 -11.10
CA GLY A 118 10.19 12.12 -9.68
C GLY A 118 10.89 11.07 -8.82
N ALA A 119 10.70 9.78 -9.14
CA ALA A 119 11.38 8.68 -8.45
C ALA A 119 12.89 8.66 -8.73
N VAL A 120 13.28 8.94 -9.98
CA VAL A 120 14.70 9.17 -10.33
C VAL A 120 15.26 10.36 -9.56
N PHE A 121 14.52 11.47 -9.45
CA PHE A 121 15.01 12.65 -8.75
C PHE A 121 15.18 12.40 -7.25
N PHE A 122 14.22 11.69 -6.64
CA PHE A 122 14.30 11.23 -5.26
C PHE A 122 15.57 10.42 -5.02
N GLU A 123 15.86 9.44 -5.87
CA GLU A 123 17.05 8.58 -5.74
C GLU A 123 18.35 9.38 -5.83
N LEU A 124 18.43 10.33 -6.76
CA LEU A 124 19.62 11.18 -6.91
C LEU A 124 19.87 12.01 -5.64
N LEU A 125 18.82 12.47 -4.96
CA LEU A 125 18.93 13.27 -3.74
C LEU A 125 19.16 12.42 -2.48
N ALA A 126 18.43 11.32 -2.33
CA ALA A 126 18.43 10.49 -1.12
C ALA A 126 19.48 9.37 -1.16
N GLY A 127 20.01 9.03 -2.33
CA GLY A 127 20.94 7.92 -2.55
C GLY A 127 20.28 6.53 -2.57
N ARG A 128 18.95 6.47 -2.53
CA ARG A 128 18.13 5.25 -2.67
C ARG A 128 16.80 5.61 -3.34
N PRO A 129 16.21 4.71 -4.15
CA PRO A 129 14.93 4.99 -4.77
C PRO A 129 13.78 5.02 -3.74
N PRO A 130 12.63 5.62 -4.08
CA PRO A 130 11.45 5.56 -3.22
C PRO A 130 10.89 4.12 -3.17
N TYR A 131 10.21 3.76 -2.08
CA TYR A 131 9.54 2.46 -2.00
C TYR A 131 8.33 2.42 -2.95
N ALA A 132 8.29 1.42 -3.82
CA ALA A 132 7.19 1.23 -4.76
C ALA A 132 5.87 0.94 -4.02
N GLY A 133 4.79 1.63 -4.39
CA GLY A 133 3.44 1.33 -3.87
C GLY A 133 3.11 1.87 -2.48
N ILE A 134 3.98 2.69 -1.87
CA ILE A 134 3.74 3.39 -0.59
C ILE A 134 3.71 4.90 -0.87
N GLU A 135 3.02 5.69 -0.05
CA GLU A 135 3.12 7.16 -0.10
C GLU A 135 4.61 7.57 -0.05
N PRO A 136 5.12 8.27 -1.07
CA PRO A 136 6.55 8.52 -1.19
C PRO A 136 7.03 9.39 -0.03
N GLU A 137 8.00 8.87 0.71
CA GLU A 137 8.68 9.59 1.78
C GLU A 137 9.19 10.94 1.24
N ARG A 138 9.17 12.00 2.05
CA ARG A 138 9.68 13.31 1.61
C ARG A 138 11.20 13.29 1.61
N VAL A 139 11.84 13.82 0.57
CA VAL A 139 13.32 13.87 0.51
C VAL A 139 13.87 14.65 1.72
N GLY A 140 13.19 15.74 2.09
CA GLY A 140 13.56 16.59 3.23
C GLY A 140 13.51 15.90 4.60
N THR A 141 12.89 14.73 4.74
CA THR A 141 12.94 13.93 5.98
C THR A 141 14.15 13.01 6.06
N LEU A 142 14.80 12.73 4.92
CA LEU A 142 15.95 11.82 4.82
C LEU A 142 17.28 12.57 4.73
N VAL A 143 17.29 13.68 3.98
CA VAL A 143 18.48 14.47 3.68
C VAL A 143 18.14 15.95 3.66
N THR A 144 19.08 16.80 4.06
CA THR A 144 18.90 18.26 3.97
C THR A 144 18.99 18.72 2.52
N VAL A 145 17.87 19.17 1.96
CA VAL A 145 17.77 19.73 0.60
C VAL A 145 17.03 21.07 0.61
N PRO A 146 17.29 21.96 -0.37
CA PRO A 146 16.49 23.17 -0.53
C PRO A 146 14.98 22.88 -0.66
N GLY A 147 14.15 23.66 0.02
CA GLY A 147 12.71 23.39 0.11
C GLY A 147 11.97 23.38 -1.23
N HIS A 148 12.48 24.07 -2.24
CA HIS A 148 11.91 24.03 -3.60
C HIS A 148 12.17 22.67 -4.29
N LEU A 149 13.29 22.00 -4.00
CA LEU A 149 13.60 20.66 -4.50
C LEU A 149 12.80 19.58 -3.78
N ASP A 150 12.60 19.73 -2.47
CA ASP A 150 11.69 18.85 -1.71
C ASP A 150 10.24 18.99 -2.19
N GLY A 151 9.79 20.23 -2.41
CA GLY A 151 8.44 20.54 -2.88
C GLY A 151 8.16 20.01 -4.29
N ILE A 152 9.07 20.22 -5.25
CA ILE A 152 8.87 19.75 -6.63
C ILE A 152 8.96 18.23 -6.73
N THR A 153 9.89 17.59 -6.01
CA THR A 153 9.98 16.11 -5.94
C THR A 153 8.69 15.52 -5.37
N THR A 154 8.17 16.09 -4.27
CA THR A 154 6.89 15.67 -3.67
C THR A 154 5.72 15.83 -4.65
N ALA A 155 5.67 16.93 -5.40
CA ALA A 155 4.60 17.18 -6.37
C ALA A 155 4.66 16.20 -7.56
N MET A 156 5.85 15.85 -8.04
CA MET A 156 6.04 14.86 -9.10
C MET A 156 5.60 13.45 -8.67
N LEU A 157 5.83 13.12 -7.40
CA LEU A 157 5.50 11.84 -6.80
C LEU A 157 4.06 11.75 -6.24
N ALA A 158 3.20 12.73 -6.54
CA ALA A 158 1.81 12.71 -6.09
C ALA A 158 1.06 11.47 -6.61
N GLU A 159 0.28 10.82 -5.74
CA GLU A 159 -0.48 9.61 -6.10
C GLU A 159 -1.48 9.90 -7.24
N ASP A 160 -2.25 10.99 -7.12
CA ASP A 160 -3.19 11.45 -8.15
C ASP A 160 -2.44 12.10 -9.33
N PRO A 161 -2.53 11.53 -10.56
CA PRO A 161 -1.86 12.06 -11.75
C PRO A 161 -2.23 13.51 -12.08
N THR A 162 -3.41 13.99 -11.66
CA THR A 162 -3.88 15.36 -11.93
C THR A 162 -3.22 16.42 -11.03
N LYS A 163 -2.63 15.99 -9.91
CA LYS A 163 -1.89 16.85 -8.98
C LYS A 163 -0.43 17.03 -9.37
N ARG A 164 0.08 16.19 -10.26
CA ARG A 164 1.47 16.24 -10.74
C ARG A 164 1.70 17.46 -11.64
N PRO A 165 2.87 18.11 -11.57
CA PRO A 165 3.24 19.17 -12.49
C PRO A 165 3.42 18.61 -13.91
N ARG A 166 3.39 19.49 -14.90
CA ARG A 166 3.80 19.13 -16.25
C ARG A 166 5.32 19.08 -16.36
N ALA A 167 5.83 18.35 -17.35
CA ALA A 167 7.27 18.28 -17.60
C ALA A 167 7.89 19.66 -17.87
N GLU A 168 7.19 20.56 -18.58
CA GLU A 168 7.58 21.99 -18.72
C GLU A 168 7.73 22.72 -17.37
N GLU A 169 6.81 22.48 -16.43
CA GLU A 169 6.80 23.13 -15.11
C GLU A 169 7.95 22.61 -14.23
N VAL A 170 8.25 21.30 -14.31
CA VAL A 170 9.40 20.69 -13.62
C VAL A 170 10.71 21.30 -14.12
N ALA A 171 10.91 21.40 -15.44
CA ALA A 171 12.11 22.01 -16.00
C ALA A 171 12.26 23.48 -15.55
N ALA A 172 11.17 24.25 -15.62
CA ALA A 172 11.17 25.65 -15.20
C ALA A 172 11.53 25.85 -13.72
N VAL A 173 11.02 25.01 -12.81
CA VAL A 173 11.34 25.09 -11.37
C VAL A 173 12.80 24.73 -11.10
N LEU A 174 13.32 23.68 -11.74
CA LEU A 174 14.69 23.21 -11.53
C LEU A 174 15.74 24.15 -12.15
N GLU A 175 15.41 24.87 -13.22
CA GLU A 175 16.30 25.83 -13.87
C GLU A 175 16.29 27.22 -13.22
N SER A 176 15.14 27.64 -12.67
CA SER A 176 14.99 28.97 -12.07
C SER A 176 15.46 29.04 -10.61
N GLY A 177 15.54 27.91 -9.91
CA GLY A 177 15.94 27.85 -8.49
C GLY A 177 14.95 28.52 -7.52
N VAL A 178 13.74 28.88 -7.99
CA VAL A 178 12.69 29.55 -7.23
C VAL A 178 11.38 28.76 -7.35
N ALA A 179 10.65 28.62 -6.23
CA ALA A 179 9.35 27.93 -6.21
C ALA A 179 8.32 28.64 -7.13
N ALA A 180 7.65 27.88 -8.00
CA ALA A 180 6.66 28.40 -8.95
C ALA A 180 5.43 29.03 -8.25
N PRO A 181 4.82 30.10 -8.82
CA PRO A 181 3.67 30.77 -8.23
C PRO A 181 2.34 29.98 -8.41
N PRO A 182 1.32 30.19 -7.53
CA PRO A 182 0.07 29.44 -7.57
C PRO A 182 -0.84 29.76 -8.79
N LYS A 183 -1.57 28.74 -9.25
CA LYS A 183 -2.42 28.67 -10.47
C LYS A 183 -3.48 29.79 -10.61
N ARG A 184 -3.69 30.23 -11.86
CA ARG A 184 -4.63 31.26 -12.33
C ARG A 184 -6.07 30.72 -12.45
N ILE A 185 -7.04 31.33 -11.75
CA ILE A 185 -8.48 31.07 -11.89
C ILE A 185 -9.06 31.98 -12.99
N VAL A 186 -9.70 31.41 -14.02
CA VAL A 186 -10.45 32.15 -15.04
C VAL A 186 -11.92 32.26 -14.62
N ARG A 187 -12.47 33.49 -14.60
CA ARG A 187 -13.91 33.75 -14.36
C ARG A 187 -14.66 33.86 -15.70
N PRO A 188 -15.82 33.22 -15.90
CA PRO A 188 -16.69 33.51 -17.03
C PRO A 188 -17.52 34.80 -16.78
N THR A 189 -17.60 35.64 -17.80
CA THR A 189 -18.42 36.85 -17.86
C THR A 189 -19.87 36.55 -18.25
N GLY A 190 -20.81 37.10 -17.48
CA GLY A 190 -22.00 37.82 -17.97
C GLY A 190 -23.21 37.01 -18.45
N ILE A 191 -24.24 36.92 -17.61
CA ILE A 191 -25.64 36.78 -18.04
C ILE A 191 -26.47 37.85 -17.32
N THR A 192 -27.07 38.76 -18.09
CA THR A 192 -27.96 39.82 -17.59
C THR A 192 -29.42 39.37 -17.56
N GLY A 193 -30.05 39.42 -16.39
CA GLY A 193 -31.50 39.30 -16.16
C GLY A 193 -32.04 40.45 -15.28
N PRO A 194 -33.36 40.52 -15.05
CA PRO A 194 -34.05 41.73 -14.56
C PRO A 194 -33.65 42.07 -13.11
N ARG A 195 -33.42 43.38 -12.87
CA ARG A 195 -32.78 43.90 -11.66
C ARG A 195 -33.78 44.07 -10.50
N LEU A 196 -33.63 43.24 -9.47
CA LEU A 196 -34.04 43.56 -8.09
C LEU A 196 -33.17 44.73 -7.56
N SER A 197 -33.71 45.57 -6.66
CA SER A 197 -32.94 46.69 -6.10
C SER A 197 -31.64 46.19 -5.42
N PRO A 198 -30.47 46.78 -5.70
CA PRO A 198 -29.16 46.25 -5.31
C PRO A 198 -28.96 46.14 -3.79
N THR A 199 -29.67 46.96 -2.99
CA THR A 199 -29.63 46.93 -1.53
C THR A 199 -30.36 45.71 -0.95
N LEU A 200 -31.57 45.40 -1.44
CA LEU A 200 -32.35 44.25 -1.00
C LEU A 200 -31.71 42.92 -1.46
N LEU A 201 -31.18 42.91 -2.69
CA LEU A 201 -30.44 41.76 -3.22
C LEU A 201 -29.11 41.55 -2.49
N GLY A 202 -28.44 42.65 -2.12
CA GLY A 202 -27.22 42.64 -1.32
C GLY A 202 -27.45 42.05 0.07
N VAL A 203 -28.48 42.51 0.79
CA VAL A 203 -28.80 41.99 2.14
C VAL A 203 -29.27 40.53 2.08
N LEU A 204 -30.10 40.16 1.09
CA LEU A 204 -30.53 38.77 0.92
C LEU A 204 -29.35 37.87 0.54
N MET A 205 -28.46 38.30 -0.36
CA MET A 205 -27.24 37.55 -0.70
C MET A 205 -26.31 37.43 0.51
N LEU A 206 -26.15 38.47 1.33
CA LEU A 206 -25.25 38.45 2.49
C LEU A 206 -25.74 37.51 3.60
N LEU A 207 -27.05 37.25 3.67
CA LEU A 207 -27.64 36.28 4.60
C LEU A 207 -27.71 34.87 4.02
N VAL A 208 -27.99 34.73 2.72
CA VAL A 208 -28.21 33.44 2.04
C VAL A 208 -26.90 32.79 1.57
N LEU A 209 -25.90 33.56 1.10
CA LEU A 209 -24.61 33.01 0.67
C LEU A 209 -23.89 32.24 1.78
N PRO A 210 -23.75 32.77 3.02
CA PRO A 210 -23.07 32.02 4.07
C PRO A 210 -23.80 30.72 4.39
N GLY A 211 -25.13 30.72 4.38
CA GLY A 211 -25.94 29.52 4.57
C GLY A 211 -25.79 28.48 3.46
N LEU A 212 -25.80 28.90 2.18
CA LEU A 212 -25.61 28.03 1.02
C LEU A 212 -24.17 27.51 0.92
N VAL A 213 -23.19 28.34 1.24
CA VAL A 213 -21.76 27.99 1.20
C VAL A 213 -21.41 27.07 2.37
N PHE A 214 -21.79 27.38 3.61
CA PHE A 214 -21.52 26.51 4.76
C PHE A 214 -22.37 25.23 4.74
N GLY A 215 -23.67 25.32 4.42
CA GLY A 215 -24.55 24.17 4.30
C GLY A 215 -24.13 23.24 3.16
N GLY A 216 -23.87 23.80 1.97
CA GLY A 216 -23.40 23.04 0.82
C GLY A 216 -22.04 22.38 1.07
N TRP A 217 -21.07 23.13 1.63
CA TRP A 217 -19.75 22.59 1.94
C TRP A 217 -19.79 21.50 3.02
N GLY A 218 -20.61 21.67 4.06
CA GLY A 218 -20.83 20.66 5.10
C GLY A 218 -21.44 19.38 4.54
N THR A 219 -22.46 19.48 3.67
CA THR A 219 -23.08 18.31 3.04
C THR A 219 -22.15 17.58 2.07
N LEU A 220 -21.32 18.29 1.31
CA LEU A 220 -20.37 17.68 0.38
C LEU A 220 -19.24 16.94 1.13
N ARG A 221 -18.63 17.56 2.14
CA ARG A 221 -17.60 16.90 2.95
C ARG A 221 -18.14 15.70 3.73
N ALA A 222 -19.31 15.84 4.35
CA ALA A 222 -19.93 14.74 5.09
C ALA A 222 -20.30 13.57 4.17
N GLY A 223 -20.72 13.87 2.94
CA GLY A 223 -20.98 12.88 1.89
C GLY A 223 -19.73 12.09 1.48
N ASP A 224 -18.60 12.77 1.27
CA ASP A 224 -17.33 12.11 0.91
C ASP A 224 -16.87 11.14 2.00
N THR A 225 -16.84 11.57 3.27
CA THR A 225 -16.49 10.68 4.40
C THR A 225 -17.48 9.53 4.61
N THR A 226 -18.77 9.76 4.39
CA THR A 226 -19.77 8.68 4.50
C THR A 226 -19.56 7.64 3.40
N SER A 227 -19.10 8.05 2.21
CA SER A 227 -18.85 7.15 1.07
C SER A 227 -17.58 6.31 1.26
N THR A 228 -16.46 6.90 1.70
CA THR A 228 -15.19 6.18 1.90
C THR A 228 -15.23 5.21 3.08
N VAL A 229 -15.80 5.64 4.21
CA VAL A 229 -15.96 4.76 5.39
C VAL A 229 -17.05 3.72 5.13
N GLY A 230 -18.07 4.07 4.34
CA GLY A 230 -19.09 3.13 3.88
C GLY A 230 -18.52 1.98 3.05
N SER A 231 -17.59 2.25 2.13
CA SER A 231 -16.92 1.21 1.32
C SER A 231 -15.87 0.42 2.11
N ALA A 232 -15.27 1.01 3.15
CA ALA A 232 -14.29 0.33 4.00
C ALA A 232 -14.93 -0.75 4.89
N ARG A 233 -16.19 -0.54 5.29
CA ARG A 233 -16.87 -1.31 6.32
C ARG A 233 -16.99 -2.82 6.03
N PRO A 234 -17.47 -3.26 4.84
CA PRO A 234 -17.54 -4.69 4.52
C PRO A 234 -16.15 -5.36 4.61
N LEU A 235 -15.13 -4.68 4.11
CA LEU A 235 -13.77 -5.19 4.12
C LEU A 235 -13.19 -5.25 5.54
N ALA A 236 -13.35 -4.19 6.34
CA ALA A 236 -12.88 -4.15 7.72
C ALA A 236 -13.50 -5.26 8.57
N ASN A 237 -14.79 -5.55 8.37
CA ASN A 237 -15.52 -6.57 9.12
C ASN A 237 -14.97 -7.99 8.88
N ILE A 238 -14.55 -8.32 7.66
CA ILE A 238 -14.02 -9.66 7.35
C ILE A 238 -12.56 -9.86 7.73
N LEU A 239 -11.82 -8.80 8.08
CA LEU A 239 -10.39 -8.91 8.39
C LEU A 239 -10.08 -9.81 9.59
N PRO A 240 -10.80 -9.76 10.73
CA PRO A 240 -10.50 -10.62 11.87
C PRO A 240 -10.53 -12.11 11.52
N THR A 241 -11.58 -12.57 10.83
CA THR A 241 -11.69 -13.97 10.41
C THR A 241 -10.70 -14.30 9.29
N SER A 242 -10.41 -13.35 8.39
CA SER A 242 -9.39 -13.51 7.35
C SER A 242 -8.00 -13.72 7.93
N PHE A 243 -7.58 -12.88 8.91
CA PHE A 243 -6.31 -13.02 9.62
C PHE A 243 -6.24 -14.33 10.39
N GLN A 244 -7.30 -14.67 11.13
CA GLN A 244 -7.37 -15.93 11.86
C GLN A 244 -7.13 -17.13 10.93
N LEU A 245 -7.86 -17.18 9.80
CA LEU A 245 -7.70 -18.24 8.82
C LEU A 245 -6.32 -18.22 8.15
N ALA A 246 -5.77 -17.05 7.82
CA ALA A 246 -4.45 -16.91 7.21
C ALA A 246 -3.35 -17.48 8.10
N PHE A 247 -3.40 -17.21 9.41
CA PHE A 247 -2.45 -17.76 10.37
C PHE A 247 -2.59 -19.28 10.52
N ASP A 248 -3.81 -19.79 10.61
CA ASP A 248 -4.07 -21.23 10.75
C ASP A 248 -3.56 -22.00 9.50
N LEU A 249 -3.85 -21.48 8.29
CA LEU A 249 -3.35 -22.03 7.03
C LEU A 249 -1.83 -21.90 6.88
N SER A 250 -1.23 -20.81 7.37
CA SER A 250 0.23 -20.61 7.34
C SER A 250 0.95 -21.70 8.15
N ILE A 251 0.40 -22.09 9.29
CA ILE A 251 0.97 -23.15 10.13
C ILE A 251 0.81 -24.51 9.46
N GLU A 252 -0.35 -24.82 8.85
CA GLU A 252 -0.52 -26.07 8.08
C GLU A 252 0.48 -26.18 6.94
N ARG A 253 0.64 -25.09 6.18
CA ARG A 253 1.62 -24.97 5.10
C ARG A 253 3.04 -25.24 5.60
N ASP A 254 3.43 -24.66 6.73
CA ASP A 254 4.78 -24.78 7.26
C ASP A 254 5.04 -26.20 7.81
N ALA A 255 4.03 -26.86 8.37
CA ALA A 255 4.09 -28.26 8.78
C ALA A 255 4.33 -29.20 7.58
N LEU A 256 3.70 -28.93 6.43
CA LEU A 256 3.94 -29.69 5.20
C LEU A 256 5.40 -29.59 4.72
N ARG A 257 6.07 -28.46 4.95
CA ARG A 257 7.47 -28.24 4.55
C ARG A 257 8.48 -28.92 5.48
N THR A 258 8.14 -29.08 6.76
CA THR A 258 9.03 -29.66 7.78
C THR A 258 8.73 -31.13 8.08
N ASP A 259 7.80 -31.73 7.33
CA ASP A 259 7.31 -33.09 7.55
C ASP A 259 6.68 -33.33 8.93
N ALA A 260 6.39 -32.26 9.67
CA ALA A 260 5.74 -32.34 10.96
C ALA A 260 4.39 -33.05 10.85
N ALA A 261 4.00 -33.75 11.93
CA ALA A 261 2.68 -34.33 12.01
C ALA A 261 1.64 -33.22 12.25
N LEU A 262 0.67 -33.10 11.34
CA LEU A 262 -0.54 -32.33 11.61
C LEU A 262 -1.47 -33.23 12.43
N THR A 263 -1.83 -32.79 13.63
CA THR A 263 -2.81 -33.53 14.45
C THR A 263 -4.21 -33.30 13.91
N GLU A 264 -5.09 -34.28 14.10
CA GLU A 264 -6.51 -34.14 13.71
C GLU A 264 -7.16 -32.94 14.41
N ASP A 265 -6.84 -32.71 15.69
CA ASP A 265 -7.29 -31.55 16.46
C ASP A 265 -6.89 -30.22 15.80
N PHE A 266 -5.69 -30.15 15.21
CA PHE A 266 -5.22 -28.95 14.54
C PHE A 266 -5.95 -28.72 13.21
N LEU A 267 -6.15 -29.78 12.42
CA LEU A 267 -6.94 -29.69 11.18
C LEU A 267 -8.38 -29.23 11.45
N GLN A 268 -8.98 -29.69 12.55
CA GLN A 268 -10.32 -29.26 12.99
C GLN A 268 -10.38 -27.79 13.44
N ILE A 269 -9.29 -27.23 13.96
CA ILE A 269 -9.20 -25.78 14.25
C ILE A 269 -9.31 -25.01 12.93
N THR A 270 -8.52 -25.39 11.93
CA THR A 270 -8.53 -24.70 10.64
C THR A 270 -9.83 -24.92 9.88
N ASP A 271 -10.47 -26.09 9.95
CA ASP A 271 -11.80 -26.33 9.35
C ASP A 271 -12.82 -25.32 9.90
N ARG A 272 -12.85 -25.13 11.22
CA ARG A 272 -13.74 -24.13 11.84
C ARG A 272 -13.41 -22.71 11.39
N SER A 273 -12.14 -22.36 11.22
CA SER A 273 -11.74 -21.06 10.68
C SER A 273 -12.16 -20.89 9.21
N ILE A 274 -12.10 -21.94 8.39
CA ILE A 274 -12.60 -21.94 7.01
C ILE A 274 -14.11 -21.72 6.98
N GLU A 275 -14.86 -22.48 7.79
CA GLU A 275 -16.32 -22.38 7.88
C GLU A 275 -16.76 -20.98 8.35
N ALA A 276 -16.11 -20.44 9.37
CA ALA A 276 -16.41 -19.10 9.90
C ALA A 276 -16.18 -18.02 8.84
N TRP A 277 -15.03 -18.05 8.16
CA TRP A 277 -14.71 -17.09 7.11
C TRP A 277 -15.66 -17.22 5.91
N ALA A 278 -15.96 -18.45 5.46
CA ALA A 278 -16.87 -18.68 4.35
C ALA A 278 -18.30 -18.21 4.64
N ALA A 279 -18.77 -18.36 5.88
CA ALA A 279 -20.06 -17.84 6.31
C ALA A 279 -20.09 -16.30 6.24
N GLU A 280 -19.02 -15.63 6.68
CA GLU A 280 -18.95 -14.17 6.68
C GLU A 280 -18.88 -13.57 5.27
N ILE A 281 -18.12 -14.21 4.37
CA ILE A 281 -18.04 -13.80 2.96
C ILE A 281 -19.39 -13.95 2.25
N LYS A 282 -20.20 -14.96 2.61
CA LYS A 282 -21.53 -15.18 2.02
C LYS A 282 -22.49 -14.04 2.33
N ASP A 283 -22.39 -13.46 3.52
CA ASP A 283 -23.24 -12.37 3.99
C ASP A 283 -22.66 -10.98 3.65
N LEU A 284 -21.52 -10.94 2.95
CA LEU A 284 -20.82 -9.71 2.58
C LEU A 284 -21.56 -8.95 1.48
N ASP A 285 -21.97 -7.72 1.76
CA ASP A 285 -22.51 -6.81 0.75
C ASP A 285 -21.37 -6.30 -0.15
N THR A 286 -21.35 -6.80 -1.38
CA THR A 286 -20.38 -6.43 -2.42
C THR A 286 -21.04 -5.76 -3.62
N ALA A 287 -22.32 -5.35 -3.50
CA ALA A 287 -23.11 -4.83 -4.61
C ALA A 287 -22.45 -3.60 -5.27
N ASP A 288 -21.87 -2.73 -4.43
CA ASP A 288 -21.23 -1.48 -4.85
C ASP A 288 -19.71 -1.61 -5.07
N ASP A 289 -19.11 -2.78 -4.80
CA ASP A 289 -17.69 -3.05 -5.02
C ASP A 289 -17.43 -4.37 -5.80
N PRO A 290 -17.47 -4.32 -7.15
CA PRO A 290 -17.14 -5.45 -7.99
C PRO A 290 -15.68 -5.93 -7.85
N GLY A 291 -14.78 -5.08 -7.34
CA GLY A 291 -13.38 -5.41 -7.10
C GLY A 291 -13.25 -6.34 -5.89
N LEU A 292 -13.84 -5.94 -4.78
CA LEU A 292 -13.94 -6.73 -3.55
C LEU A 292 -14.54 -8.11 -3.83
N ARG A 293 -15.67 -8.14 -4.54
CA ARG A 293 -16.32 -9.40 -4.93
C ARG A 293 -15.39 -10.37 -5.67
N ARG A 294 -14.69 -9.89 -6.72
CA ARG A 294 -13.77 -10.74 -7.49
C ARG A 294 -12.61 -11.27 -6.65
N ARG A 295 -12.13 -10.49 -5.68
CA ARG A 295 -11.03 -10.89 -4.81
C ARG A 295 -11.48 -11.92 -3.79
N THR A 296 -12.58 -11.68 -3.09
CA THR A 296 -13.14 -12.65 -2.13
C THR A 296 -13.53 -13.96 -2.83
N GLU A 297 -14.11 -13.90 -4.03
CA GLU A 297 -14.37 -15.08 -4.88
C GLU A 297 -13.07 -15.83 -5.23
N ARG A 298 -11.99 -15.11 -5.58
CA ARG A 298 -10.69 -15.72 -5.90
C ARG A 298 -10.06 -16.38 -4.69
N THR A 299 -10.08 -15.73 -3.53
CA THR A 299 -9.56 -16.26 -2.27
C THR A 299 -10.38 -17.48 -1.82
N ALA A 300 -11.71 -17.41 -1.92
CA ALA A 300 -12.58 -18.55 -1.64
C ALA A 300 -12.29 -19.75 -2.55
N ALA A 301 -12.12 -19.52 -3.85
CA ALA A 301 -11.74 -20.58 -4.79
C ALA A 301 -10.34 -21.15 -4.50
N ALA A 302 -9.39 -20.35 -3.99
CA ALA A 302 -8.08 -20.84 -3.57
C ALA A 302 -8.20 -21.74 -2.33
N ILE A 303 -9.02 -21.36 -1.34
CA ILE A 303 -9.29 -22.14 -0.13
C ILE A 303 -10.03 -23.43 -0.45
N GLU A 304 -11.04 -23.39 -1.33
CA GLU A 304 -11.82 -24.58 -1.74
C GLU A 304 -10.91 -25.67 -2.32
N ARG A 305 -9.93 -25.28 -3.16
CA ARG A 305 -8.96 -26.22 -3.73
C ARG A 305 -8.05 -26.89 -2.69
N LEU A 306 -7.97 -26.36 -1.46
CA LEU A 306 -7.24 -27.01 -0.37
C LEU A 306 -7.98 -28.24 0.16
N SER A 307 -9.30 -28.36 -0.05
CA SER A 307 -10.11 -29.48 0.46
C SER A 307 -9.55 -30.85 0.03
N ASP A 308 -9.21 -30.99 -1.25
CA ASP A 308 -8.65 -32.23 -1.81
C ASP A 308 -7.29 -32.56 -1.17
N ILE A 309 -6.44 -31.54 -0.99
CA ILE A 309 -5.13 -31.69 -0.36
C ILE A 309 -5.26 -32.06 1.12
N ARG A 310 -6.16 -31.40 1.85
CA ARG A 310 -6.41 -31.67 3.27
C ARG A 310 -6.95 -33.08 3.47
N THR A 311 -7.82 -33.54 2.56
CA THR A 311 -8.32 -34.92 2.54
C THR A 311 -7.19 -35.93 2.29
N ALA A 312 -6.32 -35.67 1.31
CA ALA A 312 -5.14 -36.50 1.06
C ALA A 312 -4.18 -36.51 2.25
N ALA A 313 -3.93 -35.35 2.87
CA ALA A 313 -3.07 -35.22 4.04
C ALA A 313 -3.58 -36.02 5.25
N ARG A 314 -4.91 -36.05 5.49
CA ARG A 314 -5.55 -36.89 6.51
C ARG A 314 -5.36 -38.38 6.26
N ALA A 315 -5.37 -38.79 4.99
CA ALA A 315 -5.10 -40.16 4.57
C ALA A 315 -3.60 -40.53 4.65
N GLY A 316 -2.74 -39.59 5.07
CA GLY A 316 -1.29 -39.77 5.10
C GLY A 316 -0.61 -39.68 3.73
N ASP A 317 -1.35 -39.36 2.67
CA ASP A 317 -0.78 -39.16 1.34
C ASP A 317 -0.06 -37.80 1.26
N ARG A 318 1.22 -37.90 0.94
CA ARG A 318 2.20 -36.83 0.95
C ARG A 318 2.89 -36.70 -0.42
N SER A 319 2.39 -37.40 -1.45
CA SER A 319 3.00 -37.48 -2.79
C SER A 319 2.91 -36.19 -3.63
N GLY A 320 2.22 -35.15 -3.12
CA GLY A 320 2.03 -33.85 -3.78
C GLY A 320 2.40 -32.60 -2.95
N LYS A 321 3.25 -32.74 -1.91
CA LYS A 321 3.56 -31.64 -0.96
C LYS A 321 3.94 -30.30 -1.59
N LEU A 322 4.74 -30.30 -2.67
CA LEU A 322 5.18 -29.06 -3.32
C LEU A 322 4.01 -28.31 -3.95
N ALA A 323 3.14 -29.00 -4.69
CA ALA A 323 1.93 -28.40 -5.25
C ALA A 323 0.98 -27.93 -4.14
N ALA A 324 0.86 -28.70 -3.06
CA ALA A 324 0.09 -28.30 -1.89
C ALA A 324 0.59 -27.00 -1.28
N VAL A 325 1.91 -26.87 -1.06
CA VAL A 325 2.54 -25.69 -0.49
C VAL A 325 2.26 -24.42 -1.31
N GLU A 326 2.29 -24.50 -2.63
CA GLU A 326 1.94 -23.38 -3.51
C GLU A 326 0.47 -22.98 -3.34
N MET A 327 -0.44 -23.95 -3.26
CA MET A 327 -1.87 -23.69 -3.08
C MET A 327 -2.17 -23.04 -1.73
N TYR A 328 -1.55 -23.51 -0.65
CA TYR A 328 -1.63 -22.84 0.66
C TYR A 328 -1.08 -21.42 0.60
N THR A 329 0.06 -21.21 -0.06
CA THR A 329 0.66 -19.87 -0.18
C THR A 329 -0.28 -18.90 -0.89
N ASN A 330 -0.93 -19.34 -1.96
CA ASN A 330 -1.92 -18.53 -2.68
C ASN A 330 -3.14 -18.19 -1.82
N ALA A 331 -3.65 -19.15 -1.04
CA ALA A 331 -4.78 -18.92 -0.14
C ALA A 331 -4.42 -17.96 1.01
N VAL A 332 -3.26 -18.15 1.64
CA VAL A 332 -2.74 -17.30 2.72
C VAL A 332 -2.53 -15.86 2.25
N ASN A 333 -1.86 -15.66 1.12
CA ASN A 333 -1.64 -14.32 0.57
C ASN A 333 -2.96 -13.64 0.24
N GLY A 334 -3.89 -14.35 -0.40
CA GLY A 334 -5.21 -13.81 -0.72
C GLY A 334 -6.05 -13.39 0.50
N LEU A 335 -5.75 -13.91 1.70
CA LEU A 335 -6.38 -13.48 2.95
C LEU A 335 -5.67 -12.28 3.59
N PHE A 336 -4.33 -12.26 3.61
CA PHE A 336 -3.57 -11.12 4.14
C PHE A 336 -3.71 -9.87 3.27
N ASP A 337 -3.75 -10.04 1.94
CA ASP A 337 -3.87 -8.95 0.97
C ASP A 337 -5.19 -8.17 1.12
N LEU A 338 -6.20 -8.74 1.77
CA LEU A 338 -7.47 -8.03 2.04
C LEU A 338 -7.24 -6.76 2.88
N ALA A 339 -6.23 -6.72 3.75
CA ALA A 339 -5.93 -5.53 4.55
C ALA A 339 -5.36 -4.38 3.70
N ALA A 340 -4.57 -4.70 2.67
CA ALA A 340 -3.99 -3.73 1.74
C ALA A 340 -5.06 -3.06 0.85
N GLU A 341 -6.25 -3.64 0.78
CA GLU A 341 -7.37 -3.16 -0.04
C GLU A 341 -8.26 -2.17 0.72
N LEU A 342 -8.00 -1.91 2.00
CA LEU A 342 -8.70 -0.87 2.74
C LEU A 342 -8.45 0.49 2.09
N PRO A 343 -9.50 1.32 1.93
CA PRO A 343 -9.33 2.64 1.36
C PRO A 343 -8.50 3.51 2.30
N SER A 344 -7.94 4.61 1.76
CA SER A 344 -7.29 5.60 2.60
C SER A 344 -8.30 6.28 3.52
N PHE A 345 -7.99 6.28 4.82
CA PHE A 345 -8.79 6.96 5.83
C PHE A 345 -8.31 8.40 5.99
N GLN A 346 -9.27 9.33 6.15
CA GLN A 346 -8.94 10.71 6.55
C GLN A 346 -8.55 10.78 8.02
N ASP A 347 -9.08 9.86 8.85
CA ASP A 347 -8.69 9.73 10.24
C ASP A 347 -7.29 9.08 10.35
N ASP A 348 -6.36 9.82 10.95
CA ASP A 348 -4.98 9.40 11.12
C ASP A 348 -4.84 8.11 11.94
N SER A 349 -5.76 7.84 12.87
CA SER A 349 -5.75 6.64 13.69
C SER A 349 -6.15 5.41 12.87
N LEU A 350 -7.27 5.48 12.15
CA LEU A 350 -7.70 4.41 11.25
C LEU A 350 -6.65 4.12 10.17
N ALA A 351 -6.07 5.17 9.58
CA ALA A 351 -5.01 5.03 8.58
C ALA A 351 -3.77 4.31 9.14
N ARG A 352 -3.37 4.60 10.39
CA ARG A 352 -2.27 3.88 11.06
C ARG A 352 -2.63 2.42 11.35
N GLN A 353 -3.83 2.14 11.84
CA GLN A 353 -4.30 0.78 12.13
C GLN A 353 -4.31 -0.08 10.86
N ALA A 354 -4.88 0.43 9.76
CA ALA A 354 -4.93 -0.27 8.47
C ALA A 354 -3.52 -0.58 7.92
N ARG A 355 -2.62 0.41 7.89
CA ARG A 355 -1.22 0.21 7.46
C ARG A 355 -0.44 -0.76 8.32
N ASN A 356 -0.79 -0.91 9.60
CA ASN A 356 -0.16 -1.91 10.46
C ASN A 356 -0.60 -3.33 10.10
N LEU A 357 -1.89 -3.52 9.79
CA LEU A 357 -2.43 -4.80 9.38
C LEU A 357 -1.86 -5.26 8.03
N GLU A 358 -1.57 -4.33 7.12
CA GLU A 358 -0.91 -4.61 5.83
C GLU A 358 0.47 -5.30 6.00
N LEU A 359 1.23 -4.92 7.02
CA LEU A 359 2.57 -5.50 7.27
C LEU A 359 2.53 -6.95 7.80
N ILE A 360 1.38 -7.41 8.28
CA ILE A 360 1.29 -8.71 8.97
C ILE A 360 1.56 -9.88 8.02
N GLY A 361 1.17 -9.79 6.74
CA GLY A 361 1.46 -10.83 5.76
C GLY A 361 2.96 -11.09 5.63
N SER A 362 3.76 -10.03 5.51
CA SER A 362 5.22 -10.11 5.44
C SER A 362 5.84 -10.67 6.73
N VAL A 363 5.30 -10.29 7.90
CA VAL A 363 5.75 -10.84 9.19
C VAL A 363 5.48 -12.35 9.29
N SER A 364 4.30 -12.80 8.88
CA SER A 364 3.94 -14.22 8.91
C SER A 364 4.91 -15.05 8.05
N GLU A 365 5.28 -14.57 6.87
CA GLU A 365 6.26 -15.23 6.00
C GLU A 365 7.65 -15.31 6.63
N VAL A 366 8.14 -14.22 7.20
CA VAL A 366 9.47 -14.18 7.84
C VAL A 366 9.54 -15.15 9.02
N LEU A 367 8.55 -15.14 9.91
CA LEU A 367 8.49 -16.08 11.05
C LEU A 367 8.31 -17.53 10.58
N GLY A 368 7.59 -17.77 9.48
CA GLY A 368 7.51 -19.07 8.84
C GLY A 368 8.86 -19.57 8.31
N LEU A 369 9.64 -18.67 7.70
CA LEU A 369 10.99 -18.95 7.21
C LEU A 369 11.95 -19.31 8.34
N GLU A 370 12.00 -18.52 9.41
CA GLU A 370 12.79 -18.79 10.62
C GLU A 370 12.47 -20.17 11.19
N ARG A 371 11.18 -20.48 11.35
CA ARG A 371 10.73 -21.78 11.85
C ARG A 371 11.22 -22.94 11.00
N ARG A 372 11.16 -22.80 9.68
CA ARG A 372 11.63 -23.82 8.75
C ARG A 372 13.13 -24.06 8.86
N ILE A 373 13.93 -22.99 8.91
CA ILE A 373 15.39 -23.08 8.98
C ILE A 373 15.81 -23.67 10.33
N MET A 374 15.27 -23.13 11.42
CA MET A 374 15.59 -23.57 12.78
C MET A 374 15.16 -25.01 13.03
N ALA A 375 13.95 -25.41 12.65
CA ALA A 375 13.51 -26.79 12.82
C ALA A 375 14.41 -27.78 12.07
N ASN A 376 14.79 -27.45 10.84
CA ASN A 376 15.69 -28.27 10.04
C ASN A 376 17.10 -28.34 10.65
N ALA A 377 17.60 -27.21 11.16
CA ALA A 377 18.91 -27.12 11.77
C ALA A 377 19.01 -27.90 13.08
N LEU A 378 18.01 -27.75 13.96
CA LEU A 378 17.93 -28.46 15.24
C LEU A 378 17.74 -29.97 15.03
N ARG A 379 16.91 -30.38 14.06
CA ARG A 379 16.69 -31.80 13.75
C ARG A 379 17.93 -32.51 13.24
N ASN A 380 18.72 -31.82 12.42
CA ASN A 380 19.94 -32.37 11.83
C ASN A 380 21.20 -32.07 12.66
N GLU A 381 21.03 -31.40 13.80
CA GLU A 381 22.11 -30.96 14.69
C GLU A 381 23.20 -30.14 13.98
N ARG A 382 22.83 -29.45 12.90
CA ARG A 382 23.75 -28.64 12.08
C ARG A 382 23.01 -27.60 11.27
N ILE A 383 23.66 -26.47 11.01
CA ILE A 383 23.19 -25.43 10.10
C ILE A 383 24.26 -25.15 9.04
N SER A 384 23.84 -24.96 7.79
CA SER A 384 24.76 -24.63 6.69
C SER A 384 25.03 -23.12 6.65
N ASP A 385 26.11 -22.70 6.00
CA ASP A 385 26.38 -21.26 5.76
C ASP A 385 25.24 -20.55 5.03
N HIS A 386 24.60 -21.25 4.09
CA HIS A 386 23.41 -20.74 3.42
C HIS A 386 22.23 -20.60 4.39
N GLY A 387 22.03 -21.56 5.29
CA GLY A 387 21.02 -21.48 6.35
C GLY A 387 21.27 -20.32 7.32
N ILE A 388 22.54 -20.05 7.67
CA ILE A 388 22.92 -18.88 8.48
C ILE A 388 22.60 -17.58 7.73
N ALA A 389 22.94 -17.48 6.45
CA ALA A 389 22.66 -16.29 5.65
C ALA A 389 21.14 -16.03 5.53
N ASP A 390 20.35 -17.06 5.24
CA ASP A 390 18.90 -16.95 5.14
C ASP A 390 18.25 -16.60 6.49
N LEU A 391 18.75 -17.20 7.59
CA LEU A 391 18.26 -16.91 8.94
C LEU A 391 18.61 -15.47 9.37
N SER A 392 19.80 -14.97 8.99
CA SER A 392 20.20 -13.58 9.25
C SER A 392 19.30 -12.60 8.51
N ALA A 393 19.05 -12.84 7.22
CA ALA A 393 18.16 -12.00 6.42
C ALA A 393 16.72 -12.01 6.95
N ALA A 394 16.24 -13.17 7.42
CA ALA A 394 14.95 -13.28 8.08
C ALA A 394 14.91 -12.44 9.37
N GLN A 395 15.92 -12.56 10.23
CA GLN A 395 16.00 -11.82 11.49
C GLN A 395 16.09 -10.29 11.28
N ASP A 396 16.87 -9.83 10.29
CA ASP A 396 16.96 -8.41 9.95
C ASP A 396 15.61 -7.86 9.45
N SER A 397 14.92 -8.65 8.62
CA SER A 397 13.56 -8.33 8.17
C SER A 397 12.59 -8.28 9.35
N TRP A 398 12.64 -9.26 10.24
CA TRP A 398 11.78 -9.32 11.43
C TRP A 398 12.00 -8.13 12.37
N ALA A 399 13.26 -7.79 12.66
CA ALA A 399 13.60 -6.63 13.49
C ALA A 399 13.05 -5.32 12.87
N THR A 400 13.15 -5.18 11.55
CA THR A 400 12.62 -4.00 10.83
C THR A 400 11.09 -3.92 10.91
N HIS A 401 10.38 -5.03 10.63
CA HIS A 401 8.92 -5.05 10.65
C HIS A 401 8.37 -4.87 12.06
N SER A 402 8.96 -5.52 13.05
CA SER A 402 8.53 -5.44 14.44
C SER A 402 8.69 -4.03 15.03
N ALA A 403 9.80 -3.34 14.74
CA ALA A 403 9.99 -1.94 15.08
C ALA A 403 8.94 -1.03 14.41
N SER A 404 8.68 -1.24 13.11
CA SER A 404 7.69 -0.45 12.35
C SER A 404 6.27 -0.63 12.88
N ILE A 405 5.86 -1.87 13.15
CA ILE A 405 4.56 -2.21 13.73
C ILE A 405 4.40 -1.57 15.10
N HIS A 406 5.42 -1.67 15.96
CA HIS A 406 5.38 -1.09 17.32
C HIS A 406 5.29 0.43 17.31
N ALA A 407 6.06 1.09 16.44
CA ALA A 407 6.07 2.54 16.31
C ALA A 407 4.70 3.09 15.88
N ARG A 408 3.98 2.34 15.03
CA ARG A 408 2.68 2.72 14.48
C ARG A 408 1.49 2.21 15.29
N ALA A 409 1.71 1.23 16.18
CA ALA A 409 0.67 0.63 17.01
C ALA A 409 0.00 1.67 17.90
N ASP A 410 -1.32 1.55 18.04
CA ASP A 410 -2.04 2.26 19.09
C ASP A 410 -1.61 1.77 20.48
N PRO A 411 -1.92 2.51 21.57
CA PRO A 411 -1.48 2.15 22.91
C PRO A 411 -1.91 0.74 23.38
N ALA A 412 -3.10 0.27 22.96
CA ALA A 412 -3.61 -1.03 23.37
C ALA A 412 -2.86 -2.16 22.63
N MET A 413 -2.70 -2.03 21.31
CA MET A 413 -1.89 -2.96 20.53
C MET A 413 -0.44 -2.97 21.02
N ARG A 414 0.19 -1.80 21.24
CA ARG A 414 1.56 -1.70 21.75
C ARG A 414 1.73 -2.42 23.08
N GLN A 415 0.82 -2.21 24.03
CA GLN A 415 0.84 -2.91 25.32
C GLN A 415 0.70 -4.43 25.17
N ALA A 416 -0.14 -4.89 24.25
CA ALA A 416 -0.30 -6.32 23.97
C ALA A 416 0.97 -6.92 23.36
N LEU A 417 1.60 -6.24 22.40
CA LEU A 417 2.88 -6.62 21.80
C LEU A 417 4.01 -6.67 22.84
N ASP A 418 4.10 -5.68 23.72
CA ASP A 418 5.07 -5.67 24.81
C ASP A 418 4.84 -6.82 25.80
N ARG A 419 3.59 -7.18 26.06
CA ARG A 419 3.27 -8.31 26.95
C ARG A 419 3.74 -9.63 26.39
N ILE A 420 3.45 -9.92 25.12
CA ILE A 420 3.80 -11.21 24.49
C ILE A 420 5.30 -11.34 24.18
N SER A 421 5.99 -10.20 24.05
CA SER A 421 7.42 -10.16 23.73
C SER A 421 8.33 -9.93 24.95
N GLY A 422 7.78 -9.72 26.15
CA GLY A 422 8.58 -9.31 27.31
C GLY A 422 9.25 -7.94 27.13
N GLN A 423 8.51 -6.97 26.58
CA GLN A 423 8.93 -5.59 26.27
C GLN A 423 10.07 -5.53 25.24
N SER A 424 10.18 -6.53 24.38
CA SER A 424 11.24 -6.59 23.37
C SER A 424 10.73 -6.60 21.94
N PHE A 425 9.43 -6.34 21.72
CA PHE A 425 8.81 -6.45 20.40
C PHE A 425 9.52 -5.57 19.38
N GLU A 426 9.75 -4.29 19.69
CA GLU A 426 10.45 -3.35 18.82
C GLU A 426 11.90 -3.76 18.47
N PHE A 427 12.46 -4.73 19.20
CA PHE A 427 13.82 -5.24 19.05
C PHE A 427 13.83 -6.70 18.56
N GLY A 428 12.89 -7.07 17.68
CA GLY A 428 12.81 -8.44 17.15
C GLY A 428 12.42 -9.49 18.20
N SER A 429 11.79 -9.06 19.30
CA SER A 429 11.31 -9.97 20.35
C SER A 429 12.40 -10.84 20.98
N TYR A 430 13.61 -10.33 21.15
CA TYR A 430 14.77 -11.07 21.69
C TYR A 430 14.55 -11.70 23.08
N ALA A 431 13.57 -11.22 23.84
CA ALA A 431 13.22 -11.79 25.14
C ALA A 431 12.31 -13.03 25.02
N VAL A 432 11.68 -13.29 23.87
CA VAL A 432 10.96 -14.55 23.59
C VAL A 432 11.96 -15.69 23.42
N SER A 433 11.66 -16.86 23.98
CA SER A 433 12.65 -17.94 24.10
C SER A 433 13.10 -18.50 22.73
N SER A 434 12.15 -18.78 21.83
CA SER A 434 12.41 -19.20 20.44
C SER A 434 13.20 -18.17 19.62
N GLN A 435 12.88 -16.88 19.76
CA GLN A 435 13.60 -15.79 19.09
C GLN A 435 15.02 -15.60 19.64
N ARG A 436 15.19 -15.76 20.95
CA ARG A 436 16.52 -15.77 21.57
C ARG A 436 17.38 -16.92 21.06
N ALA A 437 16.78 -18.09 20.81
CA ALA A 437 17.48 -19.22 20.22
C ALA A 437 17.94 -18.92 18.78
N VAL A 438 17.12 -18.24 17.96
CA VAL A 438 17.53 -17.76 16.63
C VAL A 438 18.77 -16.86 16.73
N ILE A 439 18.74 -15.87 17.62
CA ILE A 439 19.86 -14.94 17.82
C ILE A 439 21.13 -15.67 18.28
N ARG A 440 21.01 -16.67 19.16
CA ARG A 440 22.15 -17.51 19.59
C ARG A 440 22.76 -18.28 18.44
N VAL A 441 21.93 -18.90 17.58
CA VAL A 441 22.41 -19.62 16.39
C VAL A 441 23.15 -18.67 15.44
N LEU A 442 22.64 -17.46 15.22
CA LEU A 442 23.31 -16.47 14.37
C LEU A 442 24.65 -16.02 14.95
N ASN A 443 24.72 -15.80 16.27
CA ASN A 443 25.95 -15.36 16.94
C ASN A 443 27.02 -16.45 16.98
N ALA A 444 26.63 -17.69 17.27
CA ALA A 444 27.55 -18.83 17.33
C ALA A 444 27.90 -19.39 15.94
N ARG A 445 27.01 -19.18 14.96
CA ARG A 445 27.00 -19.86 13.66
C ARG A 445 26.91 -21.38 13.75
N ASP A 446 26.36 -21.89 14.84
CA ASP A 446 26.08 -23.30 15.10
C ASP A 446 24.79 -23.46 15.91
N VAL A 447 24.37 -24.70 16.14
CA VAL A 447 23.16 -25.03 16.94
C VAL A 447 23.49 -25.72 18.26
N GLU A 448 24.77 -25.94 18.59
CA GLU A 448 25.18 -26.79 19.71
C GLU A 448 24.73 -26.22 21.06
N ASP A 449 24.85 -24.90 21.25
CA ASP A 449 24.42 -24.25 22.49
C ASP A 449 22.91 -24.35 22.70
N VAL A 450 22.14 -24.17 21.63
CA VAL A 450 20.69 -24.23 21.66
C VAL A 450 20.21 -25.66 21.91
N ILE A 451 20.84 -26.66 21.27
CA ILE A 451 20.51 -28.07 21.47
C ILE A 451 20.72 -28.49 22.91
N ARG A 452 21.86 -28.11 23.50
CA ARG A 452 22.16 -28.42 24.90
C ARG A 452 21.12 -27.80 25.84
N GLN A 453 20.83 -26.51 25.67
CA GLN A 453 19.89 -25.79 26.53
C GLN A 453 18.45 -26.31 26.45
N LEU A 454 17.99 -26.69 25.26
CA LEU A 454 16.65 -27.23 25.08
C LEU A 454 16.57 -28.73 25.43
N GLY A 455 17.68 -29.45 25.30
CA GLY A 455 17.80 -30.85 25.72
C GLY A 455 17.76 -31.03 27.22
N ASP A 456 18.33 -30.07 27.96
CA ASP A 456 18.30 -30.00 29.43
C ASP A 456 16.85 -29.76 29.92
N GLY A 457 16.11 -30.84 30.16
CA GLY A 457 14.68 -30.81 30.55
C GLY A 457 13.70 -31.23 29.44
N ALA A 458 14.20 -31.83 28.36
CA ALA A 458 13.38 -32.27 27.23
C ALA A 458 12.46 -33.48 27.53
N ASP A 459 12.69 -34.21 28.63
CA ASP A 459 12.01 -35.47 28.99
C ASP A 459 11.91 -36.46 27.80
N GLY A 460 12.97 -36.54 26.99
CA GLY A 460 13.06 -37.42 25.83
C GLY A 460 12.35 -36.90 24.56
N ARG A 461 11.78 -35.70 24.57
CA ARG A 461 11.22 -35.07 23.36
C ARG A 461 12.33 -34.55 22.42
N PRO A 462 12.16 -34.65 21.10
CA PRO A 462 13.10 -34.05 20.15
C PRO A 462 13.22 -32.53 20.33
N VAL A 463 14.46 -32.01 20.30
CA VAL A 463 14.75 -30.58 20.50
C VAL A 463 14.06 -29.69 19.48
N ASP A 464 14.01 -30.12 18.21
CA ASP A 464 13.33 -29.37 17.15
C ASP A 464 11.83 -29.21 17.44
N GLN A 465 11.19 -30.22 18.03
CA GLN A 465 9.78 -30.16 18.44
C GLN A 465 9.54 -29.25 19.63
N ILE A 466 10.45 -29.22 20.61
CA ILE A 466 10.38 -28.31 21.76
C ILE A 466 10.46 -26.86 21.28
N TRP A 467 11.44 -26.56 20.43
CA TRP A 467 11.61 -25.22 19.87
C TRP A 467 10.42 -24.82 18.97
N LEU A 468 9.94 -25.74 18.12
CA LEU A 468 8.77 -25.51 17.26
C LEU A 468 7.51 -25.22 18.08
N ALA A 469 7.32 -25.90 19.22
CA ALA A 469 6.18 -25.66 20.09
C ALA A 469 6.23 -24.26 20.73
N ASP A 470 7.40 -23.82 21.20
CA ASP A 470 7.58 -22.45 21.74
C ASP A 470 7.38 -21.39 20.64
N ALA A 471 7.98 -21.58 19.47
CA ALA A 471 7.81 -20.68 18.33
C ALA A 471 6.35 -20.61 17.86
N ALA A 472 5.64 -21.74 17.84
CA ALA A 472 4.22 -21.79 17.53
C ALA A 472 3.39 -21.04 18.58
N SER A 473 3.71 -21.18 19.87
CA SER A 473 3.04 -20.43 20.95
C SER A 473 3.17 -18.93 20.74
N TYR A 474 4.38 -18.45 20.43
CA TYR A 474 4.60 -17.03 20.17
C TYR A 474 3.80 -16.53 18.95
N VAL A 475 3.75 -17.31 17.86
CA VAL A 475 2.94 -16.98 16.69
C VAL A 475 1.44 -16.97 17.01
N GLN A 476 0.95 -17.86 17.90
CA GLN A 476 -0.45 -17.84 18.35
C GLN A 476 -0.76 -16.60 19.19
N ASP A 477 0.15 -16.19 20.07
CA ASP A 477 0.00 -14.96 20.84
C ASP A 477 -0.02 -13.73 19.93
N LEU A 478 0.87 -13.68 18.93
CA LEU A 478 0.88 -12.63 17.91
C LEU A 478 -0.39 -12.63 17.07
N LYS A 479 -0.87 -13.80 16.63
CA LYS A 479 -2.15 -13.97 15.92
C LYS A 479 -3.28 -13.33 16.72
N LYS A 480 -3.36 -13.58 18.02
CA LYS A 480 -4.39 -13.01 18.88
C LYS A 480 -4.35 -11.49 18.88
N VAL A 481 -3.16 -10.89 19.03
CA VAL A 481 -3.00 -9.42 19.00
C VAL A 481 -3.44 -8.84 17.66
N VAL A 482 -3.07 -9.47 16.54
CA VAL A 482 -3.48 -9.03 15.20
C VAL A 482 -4.99 -9.14 15.01
N VAL A 483 -5.60 -10.27 15.39
CA VAL A 483 -7.05 -10.49 15.23
C VAL A 483 -7.83 -9.49 16.10
N ASP A 484 -7.35 -9.21 17.31
CA ASP A 484 -7.97 -8.20 18.18
C ASP A 484 -7.81 -6.78 17.60
N SER A 485 -6.65 -6.46 17.01
CA SER A 485 -6.43 -5.19 16.31
C SER A 485 -7.33 -5.03 15.07
N ALA A 486 -7.49 -6.09 14.27
CA ALA A 486 -8.42 -6.09 13.14
C ALA A 486 -9.88 -5.91 13.59
N ARG A 487 -10.27 -6.51 14.72
CA ARG A 487 -11.61 -6.35 15.29
C ARG A 487 -11.82 -4.92 15.77
N GLN A 488 -10.82 -4.33 16.43
CA GLN A 488 -10.86 -2.94 16.86
C GLN A 488 -10.98 -1.99 15.66
N LEU A 489 -10.25 -2.24 14.58
CA LEU A 489 -10.37 -1.47 13.34
C LEU A 489 -11.80 -1.56 12.78
N ALA A 490 -12.38 -2.75 12.71
CA ALA A 490 -13.75 -2.94 12.25
C ALA A 490 -14.75 -2.14 13.10
N GLU A 491 -14.63 -2.20 14.43
CA GLU A 491 -15.46 -1.44 15.37
C GLU A 491 -15.30 0.08 15.23
N ASP A 492 -14.07 0.54 15.03
CA ASP A 492 -13.74 1.95 14.86
C ASP A 492 -14.28 2.49 13.51
N VAL A 493 -14.14 1.73 12.42
CA VAL A 493 -14.75 2.02 11.10
C VAL A 493 -16.27 2.07 11.21
N ASP A 494 -16.87 1.12 11.93
CA ASP A 494 -18.31 1.08 12.19
C ASP A 494 -18.80 2.32 12.96
N ARG A 495 -18.01 2.77 13.94
CA ARG A 495 -18.29 3.96 14.73
C ARG A 495 -18.19 5.22 13.88
N GLU A 496 -17.12 5.38 13.11
CA GLU A 496 -16.92 6.53 12.23
C GLU A 496 -18.01 6.61 11.15
N HIS A 497 -18.43 5.47 10.59
CA HIS A 497 -19.54 5.44 9.64
C HIS A 497 -20.86 5.97 10.25
N ARG A 498 -21.18 5.56 11.49
CA ARG A 498 -22.37 6.05 12.20
C ARG A 498 -22.28 7.54 12.49
N GLU A 499 -21.12 8.03 12.89
CA GLU A 499 -20.90 9.45 13.17
C GLU A 499 -21.00 10.31 11.90
N ALA A 500 -20.36 9.89 10.80
CA ALA A 500 -20.45 10.56 9.50
C ALA A 500 -21.90 10.62 8.99
N LYS A 501 -22.65 9.52 9.13
CA LYS A 501 -24.08 9.47 8.79
C LYS A 501 -24.90 10.44 9.64
N ASN A 502 -24.67 10.48 10.96
CA ASN A 502 -25.37 11.39 11.86
C ASN A 502 -25.04 12.86 11.56
N GLN A 503 -23.79 13.18 11.24
CA GLN A 503 -23.39 14.53 10.81
C GLN A 503 -24.09 14.91 9.50
N THR A 504 -24.16 14.00 8.53
CA THR A 504 -24.84 14.24 7.25
C THR A 504 -26.34 14.54 7.45
N ILE A 505 -27.00 13.77 8.32
CA ILE A 505 -28.40 14.02 8.71
C ILE A 505 -28.53 15.38 9.41
N GLY A 506 -27.63 15.71 10.33
CA GLY A 506 -27.62 17.00 11.04
C GLY A 506 -27.47 18.20 10.11
N TRP A 507 -26.54 18.12 9.14
CA TRP A 507 -26.35 19.14 8.11
C TRP A 507 -27.56 19.26 7.17
N GLY A 508 -28.20 18.14 6.83
CA GLY A 508 -29.44 18.11 6.05
C GLY A 508 -30.61 18.81 6.78
N ILE A 509 -30.80 18.51 8.07
CA ILE A 509 -31.81 19.16 8.92
C ILE A 509 -31.53 20.67 9.04
N PHE A 510 -30.29 21.05 9.34
CA PHE A 510 -29.88 22.45 9.45
C PHE A 510 -30.14 23.23 8.15
N SER A 511 -29.74 22.66 7.01
CA SER A 511 -29.97 23.26 5.69
C SER A 511 -31.47 23.39 5.37
N GLY A 512 -32.27 22.38 5.73
CA GLY A 512 -33.73 22.41 5.57
C GLY A 512 -34.41 23.48 6.43
N ILE A 513 -34.02 23.60 7.71
CA ILE A 513 -34.53 24.64 8.63
C ILE A 513 -34.15 26.03 8.10
N LEU A 514 -32.91 26.20 7.65
CA LEU A 514 -32.42 27.47 7.12
C LEU A 514 -33.18 27.90 5.85
N LEU A 515 -33.42 26.98 4.92
CA LEU A 515 -34.25 27.19 3.73
C LEU A 515 -35.69 27.60 4.09
N ALA A 516 -36.30 26.94 5.09
CA ALA A 516 -37.65 27.25 5.55
C ALA A 516 -37.74 28.65 6.18
N LEU A 517 -36.76 29.03 7.01
CA LEU A 517 -36.67 30.36 7.61
C LEU A 517 -36.50 31.45 6.53
N PHE A 518 -35.68 31.21 5.51
CA PHE A 518 -35.50 32.14 4.40
C PHE A 518 -36.76 32.28 3.52
N ALA A 519 -37.45 31.18 3.25
CA ALA A 519 -38.74 31.21 2.55
C ALA A 519 -39.79 32.01 3.34
N GLY A 520 -39.86 31.81 4.66
CA GLY A 520 -40.72 32.57 5.56
C GLY A 520 -40.42 34.08 5.56
N LEU A 521 -39.14 34.45 5.64
CA LEU A 521 -38.71 35.84 5.60
C LEU A 521 -39.00 36.51 4.24
N GLY A 522 -38.78 35.78 3.14
CA GLY A 522 -39.12 36.25 1.79
C GLY A 522 -40.62 36.50 1.61
N ILE A 523 -41.47 35.60 2.10
CA ILE A 523 -42.94 35.76 2.08
C ILE A 523 -43.36 36.96 2.94
N ALA A 524 -42.75 37.14 4.13
CA ALA A 524 -43.05 38.27 5.01
C ALA A 524 -42.69 39.62 4.38
N LEU A 525 -41.53 39.71 3.72
CA LEU A 525 -41.08 40.92 3.02
C LEU A 525 -41.99 41.25 1.81
N LEU A 526 -42.42 40.22 1.06
CA LEU A 526 -43.38 40.39 -0.04
C LEU A 526 -44.74 40.90 0.47
N ARG A 527 -45.23 40.38 1.61
CA ARG A 527 -46.47 40.85 2.24
C ARG A 527 -46.36 42.27 2.79
N ALA A 528 -45.23 42.62 3.39
CA ALA A 528 -44.97 43.98 3.89
C ALA A 528 -44.96 45.00 2.73
N ARG A 529 -44.36 44.66 1.59
CA ARG A 529 -44.34 45.52 0.40
C ARG A 529 -45.72 45.71 -0.23
N LYS A 530 -46.57 44.67 -0.21
CA LYS A 530 -47.95 44.79 -0.72
C LYS A 530 -48.77 45.79 0.11
N ARG A 531 -48.59 45.78 1.44
CA ARG A 531 -49.23 46.74 2.35
C ARG A 531 -48.77 48.18 2.18
N THR A 532 -47.55 48.43 1.69
CA THR A 532 -47.03 49.78 1.42
C THR A 532 -47.32 50.29 0.01
N VAL A 533 -47.87 49.46 -0.88
CA VAL A 533 -48.31 49.85 -2.23
C VAL A 533 -49.82 50.12 -2.24
N ASP A 534 -50.56 49.49 -1.33
CA ASP A 534 -52.00 49.70 -1.16
C ASP A 534 -52.34 50.84 -0.15
N ALA A 535 -51.33 51.47 0.46
CA ALA A 535 -51.44 52.62 1.36
C ALA A 535 -50.67 53.81 0.76
#